data_AF-A0A2G1X0R3-F1
#
_entry.id   AF-A0A2G1X0R3-F1
#
_cell.length_a   1.000
_cell.length_b   1.000
_cell.length_c   1.000
_cell.angle_alpha   90.00
_cell.angle_beta   90.00
_cell.angle_gamma   90.00
#
_symmetry.space_group_name_H-M   'P 1'
#
loop_
_entity.id
_entity.type
_entity.pdbx_description
1 polymer ?
#
loop_
_entity_poly.entity_id
_entity_poly.type
_entity_poly.pdbx_seq_one_letter_code
_entity_poly.pdbx_strand_id
1 'polypeptide(L)'
;MFTERSALVDDARPMRGYGVAVTPGRDGPLVFAAGYGEPNRLYARNDGRFSDTACGIVADGTRHGMGVCAADLDADGCEEVYVHNCARGVDGGDPDLLLSRLEADRYRWTDVFAREVNADRIDVRAGRSVAALDRLGTGRYGVAVSGYAAPLAFYELGDDGEVTDMAEAVGLEVDGGCRSLLAVPYRSREGDLFAGVEGGPNRLFSNRDGHYARTDGGEETVAAPPAATAPTTTGGEGRVTLALDRSEATALLRADRGRVLVLSRGTRREYELTALLRRAGKRFRRVSVVAGGPLDGHTIGEAEVREAYDVAVLAARHESWTIAPDGSQSLSAGDDLFVVGSRDALDRFAEVAA
;
A
#
# COMPACT_ATOMS: atom_id res chain seq x y z
N MET A 1 -13.93 12.30 15.85
CA MET A 1 -13.50 12.37 17.26
C MET A 1 -13.60 10.97 17.86
N PHE A 2 -12.49 10.38 18.30
CA PHE A 2 -12.56 9.14 19.09
C PHE A 2 -12.86 9.50 20.53
N THR A 3 -13.80 8.80 21.15
CA THR A 3 -14.13 9.00 22.56
C THR A 3 -13.54 7.87 23.37
N GLU A 4 -12.85 8.24 24.45
CA GLU A 4 -12.34 7.31 25.45
C GLU A 4 -13.53 6.59 26.12
N ARG A 5 -13.45 5.26 26.16
CA ARG A 5 -14.50 4.36 26.64
C ARG A 5 -13.95 3.17 27.43
N SER A 6 -12.73 3.26 27.98
CA SER A 6 -12.14 2.17 28.77
C SER A 6 -12.96 1.82 30.01
N ALA A 7 -13.77 2.75 30.53
CA ALA A 7 -14.73 2.48 31.59
C ALA A 7 -15.80 1.43 31.23
N LEU A 8 -15.93 1.09 29.93
CA LEU A 8 -16.76 -0.02 29.49
C LEU A 8 -16.06 -1.38 29.62
N VAL A 9 -14.74 -1.44 29.84
CA VAL A 9 -13.99 -2.69 29.96
C VAL A 9 -13.79 -3.03 31.43
N ASP A 10 -14.28 -4.19 31.87
CA ASP A 10 -14.21 -4.60 33.28
C ASP A 10 -12.80 -5.02 33.72
N ASP A 11 -11.96 -5.50 32.78
CA ASP A 11 -10.57 -5.87 33.07
C ASP A 11 -9.59 -4.71 32.81
N ALA A 12 -9.10 -4.12 33.89
CA ALA A 12 -8.09 -3.06 33.86
C ALA A 12 -6.64 -3.59 33.89
N ARG A 13 -6.42 -4.90 33.93
CA ARG A 13 -5.07 -5.46 33.99
C ARG A 13 -4.34 -5.17 32.67
N PRO A 14 -3.14 -4.57 32.69
CA PRO A 14 -2.35 -4.41 31.48
C PRO A 14 -2.09 -5.75 30.80
N MET A 15 -2.01 -5.75 29.47
CA MET A 15 -1.52 -6.89 28.67
C MET A 15 -0.44 -6.44 27.70
N ARG A 16 0.47 -7.35 27.37
CA ARG A 16 1.32 -7.23 26.19
C ARG A 16 0.51 -7.65 24.96
N GLY A 17 -0.24 -6.70 24.40
CA GLY A 17 -1.02 -6.91 23.17
C GLY A 17 -0.45 -6.17 21.97
N TYR A 18 -0.28 -6.86 20.84
CA TYR A 18 0.22 -6.26 19.58
C TYR A 18 -0.85 -6.11 18.50
N GLY A 19 -1.86 -6.99 18.50
CA GLY A 19 -2.94 -6.99 17.51
C GLY A 19 -4.31 -6.97 18.18
N VAL A 20 -5.27 -6.29 17.54
CA VAL A 20 -6.69 -6.31 17.92
C VAL A 20 -7.56 -6.54 16.68
N ALA A 21 -8.56 -7.42 16.82
CA ALA A 21 -9.61 -7.62 15.83
C ALA A 21 -10.97 -7.48 16.49
N VAL A 22 -11.96 -7.08 15.70
CA VAL A 22 -13.35 -6.97 16.12
C VAL A 22 -14.17 -7.86 15.21
N THR A 23 -15.02 -8.69 15.78
CA THR A 23 -15.90 -9.60 15.05
C THR A 23 -17.33 -9.53 15.61
N PRO A 24 -18.38 -9.74 14.81
CA PRO A 24 -19.75 -9.83 15.32
C PRO A 24 -19.88 -10.93 16.38
N GLY A 25 -20.63 -10.65 17.45
CA GLY A 25 -21.07 -11.63 18.44
C GLY A 25 -22.56 -11.50 18.72
N ARG A 26 -23.12 -12.45 19.48
CA ARG A 26 -24.56 -12.54 19.76
C ARG A 26 -25.15 -11.26 20.33
N ASP A 27 -24.51 -10.69 21.35
CA ASP A 27 -25.01 -9.52 22.10
C ASP A 27 -24.31 -8.21 21.69
N GLY A 28 -23.59 -8.24 20.56
CA GLY A 28 -22.76 -7.13 20.07
C GLY A 28 -21.36 -7.58 19.70
N PRO A 29 -20.47 -6.64 19.39
CA PRO A 29 -19.12 -6.96 18.92
C PRO A 29 -18.32 -7.70 19.98
N LEU A 30 -17.54 -8.67 19.54
CA LEU A 30 -16.44 -9.26 20.30
C LEU A 30 -15.16 -8.53 19.93
N VAL A 31 -14.31 -8.29 20.93
CA VAL A 31 -12.98 -7.70 20.71
C VAL A 31 -11.94 -8.72 21.11
N PHE A 32 -11.19 -9.21 20.13
CA PHE A 32 -10.06 -10.11 20.35
C PHE A 32 -8.77 -9.30 20.44
N ALA A 33 -8.00 -9.50 21.51
CA ALA A 33 -6.67 -8.91 21.67
C ALA A 33 -5.62 -10.03 21.73
N ALA A 34 -4.69 -10.01 20.77
CA ALA A 34 -3.63 -11.01 20.66
C ALA A 34 -2.55 -10.77 21.73
N GLY A 35 -2.33 -11.76 22.59
CA GLY A 35 -1.36 -11.72 23.69
C GLY A 35 0.04 -12.15 23.23
N TYR A 36 1.06 -11.46 23.73
CA TYR A 36 2.46 -11.75 23.41
C TYR A 36 3.18 -12.41 24.59
N GLY A 37 3.30 -13.74 24.54
CA GLY A 37 3.83 -14.55 25.64
C GLY A 37 2.96 -14.41 26.90
N GLU A 38 1.66 -14.20 26.71
CA GLU A 38 0.60 -14.18 27.72
C GLU A 38 -0.74 -14.46 27.03
N PRO A 39 -1.79 -14.86 27.76
CA PRO A 39 -3.08 -15.23 27.16
C PRO A 39 -3.66 -14.15 26.24
N ASN A 40 -4.23 -14.57 25.10
CA ASN A 40 -5.12 -13.68 24.35
C ASN A 40 -6.36 -13.37 25.20
N ARG A 41 -7.01 -12.24 24.90
CA ARG A 41 -8.25 -11.84 25.55
C ARG A 41 -9.37 -11.76 24.53
N LEU A 42 -10.56 -12.18 24.94
CA LEU A 42 -11.77 -12.12 24.12
C LEU A 42 -12.85 -11.40 24.91
N TYR A 43 -12.99 -10.12 24.62
CA TYR A 43 -13.96 -9.29 25.30
C TYR A 43 -15.33 -9.43 24.64
N ALA A 44 -16.29 -9.99 25.38
CA ALA A 44 -17.68 -10.04 24.99
C ALA A 44 -18.48 -8.93 25.68
N ARG A 45 -19.48 -8.40 24.98
CA ARG A 45 -20.34 -7.36 25.54
C ARG A 45 -21.47 -7.98 26.37
N ASN A 46 -21.52 -7.66 27.66
CA ASN A 46 -22.56 -8.07 28.60
C ASN A 46 -23.03 -6.84 29.39
N ASP A 47 -24.35 -6.59 29.42
CA ASP A 47 -24.96 -5.45 30.14
C ASP A 47 -24.29 -4.09 29.86
N GLY A 48 -23.90 -3.87 28.60
CA GLY A 48 -23.28 -2.63 28.14
C GLY A 48 -21.77 -2.51 28.44
N ARG A 49 -21.18 -3.48 29.13
CA ARG A 49 -19.74 -3.58 29.43
C ARG A 49 -19.07 -4.72 28.67
N PHE A 50 -17.75 -4.71 28.64
CA PHE A 50 -16.89 -5.70 28.02
C PHE A 50 -16.17 -6.48 29.10
N SER A 51 -16.45 -7.78 29.19
CA SER A 51 -15.78 -8.71 30.09
C SER A 51 -14.94 -9.70 29.30
N ASP A 52 -13.76 -10.04 29.82
CA ASP A 52 -12.93 -11.07 29.20
C ASP A 52 -13.58 -12.45 29.39
N THR A 53 -13.79 -13.13 28.27
CA THR A 53 -14.43 -14.44 28.15
C THR A 53 -13.50 -15.47 27.52
N ALA A 54 -12.23 -15.11 27.30
CA ALA A 54 -11.23 -16.03 26.75
C ALA A 54 -11.11 -17.29 27.61
N CYS A 55 -11.15 -18.44 26.95
CA CYS A 55 -10.95 -19.74 27.57
C CYS A 55 -10.37 -20.75 26.57
N GLY A 56 -9.85 -21.87 27.08
CA GLY A 56 -9.30 -22.93 26.23
C GLY A 56 -8.21 -22.40 25.29
N ILE A 57 -8.32 -22.74 24.01
CA ILE A 57 -7.34 -22.34 22.98
C ILE A 57 -7.24 -20.81 22.79
N VAL A 58 -8.32 -20.07 23.04
CA VAL A 58 -8.30 -18.60 22.98
C VAL A 58 -7.39 -18.04 24.07
N ALA A 59 -7.50 -18.57 25.29
CA ALA A 59 -6.69 -18.14 26.43
C ALA A 59 -5.30 -18.80 26.48
N ASP A 60 -4.84 -19.41 25.38
CA ASP A 60 -3.48 -19.93 25.29
C ASP A 60 -2.48 -18.78 25.42
N GLY A 61 -1.72 -18.77 26.51
CA GLY A 61 -0.70 -17.78 26.79
C GLY A 61 0.72 -18.21 26.47
N THR A 62 0.89 -19.38 25.84
CA THR A 62 2.21 -19.89 25.49
C THR A 62 2.76 -19.29 24.20
N ARG A 63 1.87 -18.73 23.36
CA ARG A 63 2.19 -18.18 22.03
C ARG A 63 2.44 -16.67 22.04
N HIS A 64 3.05 -16.18 20.96
CA HIS A 64 3.40 -14.76 20.79
C HIS A 64 2.62 -14.13 19.63
N GLY A 65 1.34 -13.82 19.89
CA GLY A 65 0.45 -13.19 18.92
C GLY A 65 0.86 -11.78 18.56
N MET A 66 0.92 -11.49 17.26
CA MET A 66 1.34 -10.20 16.70
C MET A 66 0.27 -9.58 15.82
N GLY A 67 -0.04 -10.22 14.70
CA GLY A 67 -1.06 -9.78 13.75
C GLY A 67 -2.38 -10.50 14.03
N VAL A 68 -3.50 -9.81 13.88
CA VAL A 68 -4.82 -10.44 13.99
C VAL A 68 -5.78 -9.80 12.99
N CYS A 69 -6.64 -10.62 12.40
CA CYS A 69 -7.82 -10.17 11.68
C CYS A 69 -8.97 -11.12 11.94
N ALA A 70 -10.19 -10.63 11.72
CA ALA A 70 -11.39 -11.44 11.72
C ALA A 70 -12.07 -11.33 10.36
N ALA A 71 -12.52 -12.46 9.83
CA ALA A 71 -13.21 -12.55 8.54
C ALA A 71 -13.93 -13.90 8.40
N ASP A 72 -14.92 -13.95 7.53
CA ASP A 72 -15.72 -15.14 7.26
C ASP A 72 -15.02 -16.00 6.18
N LEU A 73 -14.24 -16.99 6.61
CA LEU A 73 -13.36 -17.75 5.72
C LEU A 73 -14.07 -18.93 5.06
N ASP A 74 -15.07 -19.51 5.73
CA ASP A 74 -15.89 -20.59 5.19
C ASP A 74 -17.26 -20.13 4.65
N ALA A 75 -17.57 -18.84 4.77
CA ALA A 75 -18.82 -18.23 4.31
C ALA A 75 -20.07 -18.75 5.03
N ASP A 76 -19.95 -19.13 6.31
CA ASP A 76 -21.06 -19.56 7.15
C ASP A 76 -21.79 -18.39 7.85
N GLY A 77 -21.29 -17.16 7.68
CA GLY A 77 -21.80 -15.93 8.31
C GLY A 77 -21.22 -15.63 9.69
N CYS A 78 -20.32 -16.47 10.21
CA CYS A 78 -19.67 -16.36 11.50
C CYS A 78 -18.16 -16.25 11.33
N GLU A 79 -17.66 -15.02 11.27
CA GLU A 79 -16.23 -14.78 11.09
C GLU A 79 -15.33 -15.58 12.06
N GLU A 80 -14.29 -16.18 11.47
CA GLU A 80 -13.10 -16.71 12.13
C GLU A 80 -12.18 -15.58 12.60
N VAL A 81 -11.30 -15.91 13.56
CA VAL A 81 -10.20 -15.04 13.98
C VAL A 81 -8.87 -15.70 13.62
N TYR A 82 -8.13 -15.08 12.70
CA TYR A 82 -6.77 -15.48 12.38
C TYR A 82 -5.77 -14.73 13.27
N VAL A 83 -4.92 -15.46 14.00
CA VAL A 83 -3.84 -14.91 14.82
C VAL A 83 -2.51 -15.32 14.25
N HIS A 84 -1.75 -14.33 13.79
CA HIS A 84 -0.39 -14.52 13.34
C HIS A 84 0.56 -14.45 14.53
N ASN A 85 1.18 -15.58 14.84
CA ASN A 85 2.15 -15.71 15.91
C ASN A 85 3.56 -15.51 15.36
N CYS A 86 4.50 -15.15 16.24
CA CYS A 86 5.90 -14.98 15.87
C CYS A 86 6.84 -15.81 16.75
N ALA A 87 8.03 -16.12 16.23
CA ALA A 87 9.02 -16.91 16.95
C ALA A 87 9.65 -16.15 18.13
N ARG A 88 9.86 -16.85 19.25
CA ARG A 88 10.70 -16.41 20.37
C ARG A 88 12.13 -17.00 20.28
N GLY A 89 12.77 -16.97 19.11
CA GLY A 89 14.15 -17.44 18.99
C GLY A 89 14.51 -18.10 17.66
N VAL A 90 15.70 -18.72 17.64
CA VAL A 90 16.34 -19.33 16.46
C VAL A 90 15.79 -20.72 16.13
N ASP A 91 15.09 -21.36 17.07
CA ASP A 91 14.58 -22.73 16.96
C ASP A 91 13.04 -22.73 16.97
N GLY A 92 12.43 -22.56 15.80
CA GLY A 92 10.99 -22.74 15.58
C GLY A 92 10.10 -21.58 16.03
N GLY A 93 9.11 -21.24 15.21
CA GLY A 93 8.08 -20.26 15.56
C GLY A 93 6.88 -20.91 16.27
N ASP A 94 6.10 -20.11 16.97
CA ASP A 94 4.79 -20.55 17.42
C ASP A 94 3.88 -20.68 16.19
N PRO A 95 3.14 -21.79 16.03
CA PRO A 95 2.21 -21.92 14.91
C PRO A 95 1.08 -20.90 15.04
N ASP A 96 0.64 -20.38 13.90
CA ASP A 96 -0.51 -19.49 13.80
C ASP A 96 -1.78 -20.16 14.33
N LEU A 97 -2.80 -19.35 14.65
CA LEU A 97 -4.13 -19.84 15.01
C LEU A 97 -5.14 -19.42 13.96
N LEU A 98 -6.03 -20.34 13.59
CA LEU A 98 -7.26 -20.00 12.88
C LEU A 98 -8.43 -20.43 13.75
N LEU A 99 -8.94 -19.49 14.52
CA LEU A 99 -9.98 -19.75 15.50
C LEU A 99 -11.35 -19.67 14.84
N SER A 100 -12.05 -20.79 14.77
CA SER A 100 -13.44 -20.87 14.30
C SER A 100 -14.39 -21.14 15.45
N ARG A 101 -15.60 -20.60 15.39
CA ARG A 101 -16.64 -20.83 16.41
C ARG A 101 -17.38 -22.13 16.11
N LEU A 102 -17.46 -23.00 17.10
CA LEU A 102 -18.21 -24.26 16.95
C LEU A 102 -19.73 -24.04 16.86
N GLU A 103 -20.23 -23.00 17.51
CA GLU A 103 -21.63 -22.57 17.46
C GLU A 103 -21.64 -21.04 17.53
N ALA A 104 -22.31 -20.35 16.61
CA ALA A 104 -22.36 -18.88 16.56
C ALA A 104 -22.74 -18.21 17.90
N ASP A 105 -23.67 -18.86 18.63
CA ASP A 105 -24.24 -18.36 19.87
C ASP A 105 -23.45 -18.72 21.14
N ARG A 106 -22.47 -19.63 21.02
CA ARG A 106 -21.58 -20.01 22.12
C ARG A 106 -20.15 -19.56 21.79
N TYR A 107 -19.51 -18.84 22.70
CA TYR A 107 -18.11 -18.44 22.56
C TYR A 107 -17.12 -19.61 22.78
N ARG A 108 -17.38 -20.74 22.13
CA ARG A 108 -16.53 -21.93 22.13
C ARG A 108 -15.80 -22.00 20.80
N TRP A 109 -14.48 -21.96 20.88
CA TRP A 109 -13.60 -21.86 19.73
C TRP A 109 -12.82 -23.15 19.52
N THR A 110 -12.52 -23.44 18.26
CA THR A 110 -11.60 -24.50 17.84
C THR A 110 -10.51 -23.91 16.96
N ASP A 111 -9.33 -24.52 16.97
CA ASP A 111 -8.25 -24.15 16.06
C ASP A 111 -8.35 -25.02 14.80
N VAL A 112 -8.68 -24.40 13.67
CA VAL A 112 -8.82 -25.05 12.37
C VAL A 112 -7.49 -25.64 11.92
N PHE A 113 -6.37 -24.98 12.24
CA PHE A 113 -5.03 -25.49 11.91
C PHE A 113 -4.68 -26.76 12.68
N ALA A 114 -5.25 -26.98 13.87
CA ALA A 114 -5.03 -28.18 14.66
C ALA A 114 -5.84 -29.40 14.20
N ARG A 115 -6.69 -29.27 13.17
CA ARG A 115 -7.45 -30.39 12.59
C ARG A 115 -6.51 -31.32 11.82
N GLU A 116 -6.82 -32.62 11.82
CA GLU A 116 -5.97 -33.65 11.17
C GLU A 116 -5.74 -33.37 9.67
N VAL A 117 -6.73 -32.83 8.96
CA VAL A 117 -6.62 -32.45 7.54
C VAL A 117 -5.52 -31.40 7.27
N ASN A 118 -5.16 -30.61 8.30
CA ASN A 118 -4.19 -29.52 8.21
C ASN A 118 -2.82 -29.84 8.85
N ALA A 119 -2.60 -31.07 9.33
CA ALA A 119 -1.42 -31.43 10.13
C ALA A 119 -0.07 -31.12 9.46
N ASP A 120 0.01 -31.24 8.13
CA ASP A 120 1.24 -31.00 7.35
C ASP A 120 1.21 -29.67 6.56
N ARG A 121 0.22 -28.80 6.82
CA ARG A 121 -0.06 -27.60 6.00
C ARG A 121 0.34 -26.29 6.66
N ILE A 122 0.75 -26.33 7.93
CA ILE A 122 1.21 -25.16 8.66
C ILE A 122 2.69 -24.97 8.36
N ASP A 123 3.01 -24.02 7.49
CA ASP A 123 4.36 -23.48 7.44
C ASP A 123 4.48 -22.34 8.47
N VAL A 124 5.23 -22.61 9.53
CA VAL A 124 5.40 -21.71 10.67
C VAL A 124 6.18 -20.50 10.22
N ARG A 125 5.47 -19.38 10.04
CA ARG A 125 6.07 -18.11 9.63
C ARG A 125 6.15 -17.18 10.82
N ALA A 126 7.35 -16.73 11.16
CA ALA A 126 7.49 -15.61 12.07
C ALA A 126 7.21 -14.32 11.30
N GLY A 127 6.15 -13.60 11.66
CA GLY A 127 5.84 -12.32 11.03
C GLY A 127 4.99 -11.41 11.90
N ARG A 128 4.32 -10.45 11.24
CA ARG A 128 3.72 -9.29 11.93
C ARG A 128 2.36 -8.86 11.44
N SER A 129 2.04 -9.09 10.18
CA SER A 129 0.90 -8.43 9.54
C SER A 129 0.04 -9.42 8.78
N VAL A 130 -1.26 -9.18 8.86
CA VAL A 130 -2.31 -9.96 8.21
C VAL A 130 -3.34 -9.03 7.61
N ALA A 131 -3.98 -9.46 6.53
CA ALA A 131 -5.10 -8.76 5.91
C ALA A 131 -6.11 -9.77 5.36
N ALA A 132 -7.39 -9.58 5.67
CA ALA A 132 -8.47 -10.34 5.06
C ALA A 132 -8.83 -9.75 3.69
N LEU A 133 -9.08 -10.61 2.70
CA LEU A 133 -9.43 -10.23 1.33
C LEU A 133 -10.61 -11.08 0.83
N ASP A 134 -11.71 -10.44 0.43
CA ASP A 134 -12.82 -11.08 -0.29
C ASP A 134 -12.57 -10.94 -1.79
N ARG A 135 -11.58 -11.68 -2.30
CA ARG A 135 -11.06 -11.45 -3.65
C ARG A 135 -12.08 -11.70 -4.76
N LEU A 136 -13.15 -12.44 -4.48
CA LEU A 136 -14.22 -12.74 -5.42
C LEU A 136 -15.50 -11.92 -5.17
N GLY A 137 -15.55 -11.11 -4.11
CA GLY A 137 -16.74 -10.35 -3.72
C GLY A 137 -17.92 -11.23 -3.30
N THR A 138 -17.66 -12.44 -2.81
CA THR A 138 -18.69 -13.44 -2.47
C THR A 138 -19.05 -13.45 -0.98
N GLY A 139 -18.30 -12.71 -0.17
CA GLY A 139 -18.34 -12.81 1.29
C GLY A 139 -17.48 -13.94 1.84
N ARG A 140 -16.81 -14.74 0.98
CA ARG A 140 -15.79 -15.70 1.40
C ARG A 140 -14.42 -15.04 1.36
N TYR A 141 -13.79 -14.94 2.52
CA TYR A 141 -12.49 -14.29 2.65
C TYR A 141 -11.35 -15.29 2.61
N GLY A 142 -10.19 -14.83 2.14
CA GLY A 142 -8.89 -15.41 2.47
C GLY A 142 -8.08 -14.46 3.34
N VAL A 143 -7.01 -14.97 3.94
CA VAL A 143 -6.10 -14.19 4.81
C VAL A 143 -4.70 -14.13 4.20
N ALA A 144 -4.29 -12.93 3.81
CA ALA A 144 -2.91 -12.65 3.42
C ALA A 144 -2.05 -12.48 4.68
N VAL A 145 -0.89 -13.12 4.70
CA VAL A 145 0.02 -13.17 5.84
C VAL A 145 1.43 -12.86 5.38
N SER A 146 2.11 -11.95 6.10
CA SER A 146 3.50 -11.62 5.81
C SER A 146 4.45 -11.99 6.93
N GLY A 147 5.49 -12.74 6.59
CA GLY A 147 6.62 -13.06 7.45
C GLY A 147 7.72 -11.98 7.46
N TYR A 148 8.71 -12.13 8.34
CA TYR A 148 9.95 -11.32 8.35
C TYR A 148 10.91 -11.66 7.21
N ALA A 149 10.99 -12.94 6.84
CA ALA A 149 11.88 -13.43 5.80
C ALA A 149 11.21 -14.48 4.90
N ALA A 150 9.97 -14.86 5.23
CA ALA A 150 9.18 -15.79 4.44
C ALA A 150 8.42 -15.04 3.33
N PRO A 151 8.19 -15.67 2.17
CA PRO A 151 7.26 -15.17 1.18
C PRO A 151 5.88 -14.89 1.80
N LEU A 152 5.16 -13.97 1.18
CA LEU A 152 3.76 -13.74 1.50
C LEU A 152 2.96 -15.03 1.26
N ALA A 153 2.12 -15.40 2.23
CA ALA A 153 1.16 -16.49 2.12
C ALA A 153 -0.26 -15.93 2.01
N PHE A 154 -1.17 -16.67 1.39
CA PHE A 154 -2.57 -16.28 1.28
C PHE A 154 -3.45 -17.50 1.53
N TYR A 155 -3.99 -17.61 2.73
CA TYR A 155 -4.75 -18.79 3.14
C TYR A 155 -6.23 -18.67 2.80
N GLU A 156 -6.77 -19.69 2.14
CA GLU A 156 -8.21 -19.89 1.96
C GLU A 156 -8.66 -21.18 2.64
N LEU A 157 -9.89 -21.18 3.17
CA LEU A 157 -10.50 -22.34 3.83
C LEU A 157 -11.51 -23.02 2.88
N GLY A 158 -11.24 -24.28 2.56
CA GLY A 158 -12.11 -25.13 1.77
C GLY A 158 -13.31 -25.65 2.57
N ASP A 159 -14.36 -26.07 1.86
CA ASP A 159 -15.58 -26.63 2.47
C ASP A 159 -15.34 -27.98 3.18
N ASP A 160 -14.24 -28.65 2.87
CA ASP A 160 -13.72 -29.84 3.56
C ASP A 160 -12.93 -29.51 4.83
N GLY A 161 -12.77 -28.22 5.15
CA GLY A 161 -11.99 -27.74 6.29
C GLY A 161 -10.48 -27.69 6.04
N GLU A 162 -10.04 -27.92 4.80
CA GLU A 162 -8.63 -27.80 4.40
C GLU A 162 -8.23 -26.33 4.25
N VAL A 163 -7.11 -25.95 4.86
CA VAL A 163 -6.50 -24.63 4.65
C VAL A 163 -5.43 -24.73 3.58
N THR A 164 -5.55 -23.92 2.53
CA THR A 164 -4.63 -23.92 1.39
C THR A 164 -3.93 -22.57 1.24
N ASP A 165 -2.61 -22.58 1.08
CA ASP A 165 -1.86 -21.38 0.67
C ASP A 165 -2.00 -21.18 -0.85
N MET A 166 -2.74 -20.14 -1.21
CA MET A 166 -3.12 -19.78 -2.56
C MET A 166 -2.26 -18.64 -3.13
N ALA A 167 -1.24 -18.16 -2.39
CA ALA A 167 -0.48 -16.95 -2.76
C ALA A 167 0.07 -16.99 -4.19
N GLU A 168 0.77 -18.08 -4.56
CA GLU A 168 1.28 -18.29 -5.92
C GLU A 168 0.13 -18.38 -6.94
N ALA A 169 -0.88 -19.19 -6.65
CA ALA A 169 -2.01 -19.43 -7.55
C ALA A 169 -2.80 -18.15 -7.89
N VAL A 170 -2.88 -17.21 -6.95
CA VAL A 170 -3.58 -15.92 -7.13
C VAL A 170 -2.66 -14.77 -7.49
N GLY A 171 -1.34 -14.97 -7.64
CA GLY A 171 -0.37 -13.93 -8.03
C GLY A 171 0.02 -12.95 -6.91
N LEU A 172 -0.16 -13.33 -5.65
CA LEU A 172 0.25 -12.58 -4.46
C LEU A 172 1.69 -12.93 -4.06
N GLU A 173 2.65 -12.56 -4.90
CA GLU A 173 4.06 -12.89 -4.67
C GLU A 173 4.88 -11.67 -4.22
N VAL A 174 5.48 -11.80 -3.03
CA VAL A 174 6.47 -10.86 -2.52
C VAL A 174 7.67 -11.63 -2.00
N ASP A 175 8.80 -11.48 -2.69
CA ASP A 175 10.09 -11.97 -2.23
C ASP A 175 10.61 -11.07 -1.11
N GLY A 176 10.62 -11.60 0.11
CA GLY A 176 11.14 -10.92 1.31
C GLY A 176 10.07 -10.50 2.32
N GLY A 177 10.52 -10.04 3.47
CA GLY A 177 9.63 -9.69 4.57
C GLY A 177 8.77 -8.47 4.29
N CYS A 178 7.50 -8.52 4.70
CA CYS A 178 6.64 -7.34 4.74
C CYS A 178 6.38 -6.92 6.20
N ARG A 179 6.36 -5.61 6.43
CA ARG A 179 5.97 -5.01 7.71
C ARG A 179 4.49 -4.77 7.85
N SER A 180 3.80 -4.53 6.75
CA SER A 180 2.38 -4.22 6.75
C SER A 180 1.68 -4.79 5.54
N LEU A 181 0.48 -5.32 5.76
CA LEU A 181 -0.49 -5.69 4.75
C LEU A 181 -1.75 -4.85 4.99
N LEU A 182 -2.35 -4.36 3.91
CA LEU A 182 -3.57 -3.58 3.98
C LEU A 182 -4.46 -3.90 2.77
N ALA A 183 -5.67 -4.36 3.05
CA ALA A 183 -6.74 -4.37 2.05
C ALA A 183 -7.14 -2.93 1.72
N VAL A 184 -7.10 -2.55 0.44
CA VAL A 184 -7.38 -1.18 -0.02
C VAL A 184 -8.40 -1.18 -1.16
N PRO A 185 -9.41 -0.29 -1.15
CA PRO A 185 -10.30 -0.11 -2.28
C PRO A 185 -9.66 0.86 -3.29
N TYR A 186 -8.66 0.40 -4.05
CA TYR A 186 -7.93 1.27 -4.98
C TYR A 186 -8.51 1.23 -6.40
N ARG A 187 -8.60 0.04 -7.02
CA ARG A 187 -9.12 -0.16 -8.38
C ARG A 187 -10.18 -1.25 -8.49
N SER A 188 -10.08 -2.31 -7.71
CA SER A 188 -11.14 -3.31 -7.61
C SER A 188 -12.20 -2.89 -6.59
N ARG A 189 -13.43 -3.36 -6.79
CA ARG A 189 -14.49 -3.26 -5.77
C ARG A 189 -14.32 -4.34 -4.70
N GLU A 190 -13.74 -5.46 -5.11
CA GLU A 190 -13.52 -6.70 -4.38
C GLU A 190 -12.22 -6.65 -3.53
N GLY A 191 -11.50 -5.52 -3.55
CA GLY A 191 -10.36 -5.25 -2.69
C GLY A 191 -9.00 -5.57 -3.31
N ASP A 192 -8.14 -4.56 -3.31
CA ASP A 192 -6.72 -4.64 -3.69
C ASP A 192 -5.86 -4.86 -2.44
N LEU A 193 -4.61 -5.28 -2.61
CA LEU A 193 -3.67 -5.46 -1.49
C LEU A 193 -2.47 -4.51 -1.62
N PHE A 194 -2.22 -3.75 -0.56
CA PHE A 194 -0.96 -3.04 -0.38
C PHE A 194 -0.05 -3.80 0.58
N ALA A 195 1.20 -4.01 0.18
CA ALA A 195 2.25 -4.62 1.01
C ALA A 195 3.41 -3.64 1.23
N GLY A 196 3.64 -3.28 2.50
CA GLY A 196 4.79 -2.51 2.94
C GLY A 196 6.00 -3.43 3.10
N VAL A 197 6.92 -3.41 2.13
CA VAL A 197 8.06 -4.33 2.07
C VAL A 197 9.20 -3.81 2.94
N GLU A 198 9.78 -4.66 3.78
CA GLU A 198 10.94 -4.30 4.60
C GLU A 198 12.20 -4.19 3.74
N GLY A 199 12.89 -3.05 3.80
CA GLY A 199 14.16 -2.85 3.10
C GLY A 199 14.06 -2.78 1.57
N GLY A 200 12.85 -2.73 1.01
CA GLY A 200 12.62 -2.76 -0.44
C GLY A 200 11.45 -1.87 -0.89
N PRO A 201 11.14 -1.86 -2.20
CA PRO A 201 10.01 -1.12 -2.73
C PRO A 201 8.69 -1.77 -2.30
N ASN A 202 7.78 -0.96 -1.75
CA ASN A 202 6.42 -1.38 -1.45
C ASN A 202 5.73 -1.93 -2.70
N ARG A 203 4.79 -2.86 -2.50
CA ARG A 203 4.02 -3.48 -3.57
C ARG A 203 2.56 -3.08 -3.45
N LEU A 204 1.93 -2.85 -4.59
CA LEU A 204 0.48 -2.70 -4.71
C LEU A 204 0.01 -3.76 -5.70
N PHE A 205 -1.01 -4.50 -5.32
CA PHE A 205 -1.60 -5.57 -6.09
C PHE A 205 -3.03 -5.21 -6.43
N SER A 206 -3.35 -5.14 -7.71
CA SER A 206 -4.72 -4.92 -8.17
C SER A 206 -5.40 -6.25 -8.40
N ASN A 207 -6.55 -6.44 -7.77
CA ASN A 207 -7.41 -7.60 -7.98
C ASN A 207 -8.17 -7.46 -9.31
N ARG A 208 -8.19 -8.53 -10.10
CA ARG A 208 -9.03 -8.72 -11.27
C ARG A 208 -9.53 -10.16 -11.28
N ASP A 209 -10.84 -10.32 -11.14
CA ASP A 209 -11.51 -11.63 -11.17
C ASP A 209 -10.91 -12.64 -10.18
N GLY A 210 -10.51 -12.16 -8.99
CA GLY A 210 -9.91 -12.99 -7.94
C GLY A 210 -8.42 -13.29 -8.13
N HIS A 211 -7.76 -12.67 -9.10
CA HIS A 211 -6.31 -12.76 -9.29
C HIS A 211 -5.65 -11.40 -9.13
N TYR A 212 -4.46 -11.39 -8.56
CA TYR A 212 -3.72 -10.20 -8.20
C TYR A 212 -2.57 -9.98 -9.16
N ALA A 213 -2.48 -8.78 -9.73
CA ALA A 213 -1.36 -8.34 -10.52
C ALA A 213 -0.65 -7.17 -9.84
N ARG A 214 0.68 -7.25 -9.76
CA ARG A 214 1.50 -6.12 -9.31
C ARG A 214 1.25 -4.91 -10.22
N THR A 215 1.00 -3.77 -9.60
CA THR A 215 0.86 -2.47 -10.26
C THR A 215 1.83 -1.47 -9.63
N ASP A 216 2.30 -0.52 -10.44
CA ASP A 216 3.03 0.65 -9.96
C ASP A 216 2.08 1.74 -9.42
N GLY A 217 0.76 1.48 -9.47
CA GLY A 217 -0.28 2.45 -9.13
C GLY A 217 -0.43 3.57 -10.17
N GLY A 218 0.02 3.33 -11.41
CA GLY A 218 0.22 4.32 -12.47
C GLY A 218 -0.96 5.25 -12.78
N GLU A 219 -0.73 6.28 -13.60
CA GLU A 219 -1.78 7.19 -14.08
C GLU A 219 -2.75 6.41 -14.97
N GLU A 220 -4.02 6.42 -14.57
CA GLU A 220 -5.11 5.89 -15.37
C GLU A 220 -5.09 6.57 -16.75
N THR A 221 -4.95 5.81 -17.83
CA THR A 221 -5.14 6.33 -19.19
C THR A 221 -6.64 6.49 -19.41
N VAL A 222 -7.22 7.47 -18.72
CA VAL A 222 -8.58 7.90 -19.00
C VAL A 222 -8.53 8.55 -20.38
N ALA A 223 -9.30 8.02 -21.33
CA ALA A 223 -9.56 8.72 -22.58
C ALA A 223 -9.95 10.17 -22.24
N ALA A 224 -9.32 11.15 -22.90
CA ALA A 224 -9.41 12.57 -22.52
C ALA A 224 -10.84 12.96 -22.14
N PRO A 225 -11.10 13.30 -20.86
CA PRO A 225 -12.44 13.68 -20.47
C PRO A 225 -12.80 14.99 -21.19
N PRO A 226 -14.08 15.18 -21.60
CA PRO A 226 -14.54 16.50 -22.01
C PRO A 226 -14.20 17.48 -20.88
N ALA A 227 -13.79 18.71 -21.24
CA ALA A 227 -13.24 19.71 -20.33
C ALA A 227 -13.95 19.71 -18.96
N ALA A 228 -13.27 19.17 -17.95
CA ALA A 228 -13.88 18.94 -16.65
C ALA A 228 -13.94 20.23 -15.84
N THR A 229 -15.15 20.64 -15.46
CA THR A 229 -15.36 21.34 -14.19
C THR A 229 -14.93 20.41 -13.05
N ALA A 230 -14.18 20.93 -12.08
CA ALA A 230 -13.70 20.14 -10.94
C ALA A 230 -14.87 19.33 -10.33
N PRO A 231 -14.74 18.00 -10.19
CA PRO A 231 -15.82 17.18 -9.66
C PRO A 231 -16.05 17.57 -8.20
N THR A 232 -17.18 18.21 -7.92
CA THR A 232 -17.69 18.38 -6.57
C THR A 232 -18.62 17.22 -6.27
N THR A 233 -18.34 16.45 -5.22
CA THR A 233 -19.32 15.52 -4.64
C THR A 233 -20.49 16.32 -4.05
N THR A 234 -21.71 15.79 -4.16
CA THR A 234 -22.94 16.34 -3.55
C THR A 234 -22.99 16.19 -2.02
N GLY A 235 -21.94 15.68 -1.39
CA GLY A 235 -21.87 15.44 0.05
C GLY A 235 -22.36 14.03 0.43
N GLY A 236 -21.68 13.44 1.42
CA GLY A 236 -21.88 12.10 1.98
C GLY A 236 -20.72 11.71 2.91
N GLU A 237 -20.87 10.68 3.73
CA GLU A 237 -19.77 10.16 4.57
C GLU A 237 -18.70 9.48 3.71
N GLY A 238 -17.59 10.17 3.45
CA GLY A 238 -16.38 9.57 2.88
C GLY A 238 -15.50 8.95 3.97
N ARG A 239 -14.94 7.77 3.72
CA ARG A 239 -13.96 7.11 4.61
C ARG A 239 -12.59 7.12 3.96
N VAL A 240 -11.55 7.48 4.72
CA VAL A 240 -10.14 7.50 4.29
C VAL A 240 -9.32 6.78 5.36
N THR A 241 -8.48 5.84 4.96
CA THR A 241 -7.55 5.13 5.85
C THR A 241 -6.18 5.80 5.81
N LEU A 242 -5.61 6.11 6.97
CA LEU A 242 -4.30 6.77 7.11
C LEU A 242 -3.35 5.87 7.91
N ALA A 243 -2.17 5.61 7.36
CA ALA A 243 -1.08 4.95 8.07
C ALA A 243 -0.09 6.02 8.55
N LEU A 244 0.01 6.22 9.86
CA LEU A 244 0.76 7.29 10.51
C LEU A 244 1.58 6.72 11.67
N ASP A 245 2.63 7.42 12.10
CA ASP A 245 3.26 7.10 13.38
C ASP A 245 2.38 7.52 14.57
N ARG A 246 2.69 6.99 15.76
CA ARG A 246 1.91 7.24 16.99
C ARG A 246 1.80 8.73 17.35
N SER A 247 2.85 9.51 17.11
CA SER A 247 2.91 10.92 17.48
C SER A 247 2.01 11.77 16.56
N GLU A 248 2.01 11.47 15.26
CA GLU A 248 1.15 12.11 14.26
C GLU A 248 -0.32 11.69 14.40
N ALA A 249 -0.57 10.40 14.67
CA ALA A 249 -1.91 9.91 14.97
C ALA A 249 -2.53 10.65 16.16
N THR A 250 -1.76 10.86 17.23
CA THR A 250 -2.25 11.58 18.42
C THR A 250 -2.64 13.04 18.10
N ALA A 251 -1.91 13.70 17.20
CA ALA A 251 -2.25 15.06 16.75
C ALA A 251 -3.51 15.08 15.88
N LEU A 252 -3.63 14.13 14.94
CA LEU A 252 -4.79 14.01 14.06
C LEU A 252 -6.08 13.70 14.85
N LEU A 253 -5.99 12.83 15.86
CA LEU A 253 -7.11 12.40 16.70
C LEU A 253 -7.71 13.54 17.55
N ARG A 254 -6.96 14.61 17.79
CA ARG A 254 -7.42 15.80 18.53
C ARG A 254 -8.18 16.80 17.66
N ALA A 255 -8.20 16.63 16.33
CA ALA A 255 -8.90 17.53 15.43
C ALA A 255 -10.36 17.09 15.23
N ASP A 256 -11.30 18.02 15.41
CA ASP A 256 -12.74 17.76 15.22
C ASP A 256 -13.18 17.84 13.76
N ARG A 257 -12.39 18.52 12.93
CA ARG A 257 -12.56 18.65 11.48
C ARG A 257 -11.21 18.74 10.80
N GLY A 258 -11.06 18.07 9.67
CA GLY A 258 -9.83 18.07 8.89
C GLY A 258 -10.14 18.24 7.41
N ARG A 259 -9.23 18.89 6.69
CA ARG A 259 -9.27 18.92 5.23
C ARG A 259 -8.27 17.89 4.73
N VAL A 260 -8.75 16.84 4.07
CA VAL A 260 -7.86 15.94 3.33
C VAL A 260 -7.49 16.66 2.03
N LEU A 261 -6.25 17.14 1.98
CA LEU A 261 -5.65 17.62 0.75
C LEU A 261 -4.83 16.46 0.19
N VAL A 262 -5.26 15.91 -0.94
CA VAL A 262 -4.38 15.08 -1.76
C VAL A 262 -3.39 16.04 -2.40
N LEU A 263 -2.29 16.28 -1.68
CA LEU A 263 -1.14 16.96 -2.24
C LEU A 263 -0.51 16.00 -3.22
N SER A 264 -0.28 16.44 -4.46
CA SER A 264 0.53 15.69 -5.42
C SER A 264 1.79 15.21 -4.72
N ARG A 265 2.03 13.89 -4.70
CA ARG A 265 3.24 13.30 -4.11
C ARG A 265 4.42 14.04 -4.70
N GLY A 266 5.12 14.79 -3.85
CA GLY A 266 6.15 15.75 -4.20
C GLY A 266 6.74 15.51 -5.58
N THR A 267 6.15 16.14 -6.59
CA THR A 267 6.83 16.34 -7.85
C THR A 267 8.00 17.21 -7.47
N ARG A 268 9.23 16.68 -7.58
CA ARG A 268 10.42 17.54 -7.64
C ARG A 268 10.03 18.70 -8.55
N ARG A 269 10.27 19.97 -8.16
CA ARG A 269 9.83 21.16 -8.91
C ARG A 269 10.15 21.07 -10.42
N GLU A 270 11.17 20.28 -10.75
CA GLU A 270 11.59 19.81 -12.07
C GLU A 270 10.48 19.09 -12.89
N TYR A 271 9.67 18.23 -12.26
CA TYR A 271 8.55 17.52 -12.88
C TYR A 271 7.31 18.41 -13.06
N GLU A 272 7.09 19.37 -12.17
CA GLU A 272 6.04 20.39 -12.35
C GLU A 272 6.38 21.31 -13.51
N LEU A 273 7.63 21.75 -13.63
CA LEU A 273 8.11 22.54 -14.76
C LEU A 273 7.99 21.76 -16.09
N THR A 274 8.39 20.49 -16.11
CA THR A 274 8.25 19.67 -17.33
C THR A 274 6.79 19.41 -17.68
N ALA A 275 5.90 19.23 -16.70
CA ALA A 275 4.46 19.11 -16.93
C ALA A 275 3.83 20.42 -17.43
N LEU A 276 4.20 21.58 -16.86
CA LEU A 276 3.77 22.90 -17.32
C LEU A 276 4.21 23.18 -18.75
N LEU A 277 5.47 22.86 -19.09
CA LEU A 277 6.00 23.02 -20.44
C LEU A 277 5.29 22.08 -21.43
N ARG A 278 5.06 20.81 -21.05
CA ARG A 278 4.28 19.86 -21.87
C ARG A 278 2.84 20.33 -22.08
N ARG A 279 2.18 20.86 -21.05
CA ARG A 279 0.82 21.42 -21.13
C ARG A 279 0.77 22.67 -22.02
N ALA A 280 1.85 23.45 -22.07
CA ALA A 280 2.01 24.57 -23.00
C ALA A 280 2.45 24.14 -24.43
N GLY A 281 2.47 22.83 -24.72
CA GLY A 281 2.86 22.29 -26.03
C GLY A 281 4.36 22.32 -26.31
N LYS A 282 5.19 22.56 -25.29
CA LYS A 282 6.66 22.61 -25.39
C LYS A 282 7.26 21.26 -24.98
N ARG A 283 8.36 20.85 -25.63
CA ARG A 283 9.08 19.59 -25.40
C ARG A 283 10.56 19.89 -25.17
N PHE A 284 11.26 18.92 -24.59
CA PHE A 284 12.72 18.98 -24.43
C PHE A 284 13.36 18.08 -25.48
N ARG A 285 14.50 18.48 -26.01
CA ARG A 285 15.33 17.63 -26.84
C ARG A 285 16.80 17.89 -26.57
N ARG A 286 17.60 16.83 -26.59
CA ARG A 286 19.05 16.94 -26.69
C ARG A 286 19.43 16.99 -28.17
N VAL A 287 20.21 17.98 -28.56
CA VAL A 287 20.81 18.09 -29.90
C VAL A 287 22.30 18.28 -29.74
N SER A 288 23.09 17.82 -30.71
CA SER A 288 24.54 17.99 -30.71
C SER A 288 24.93 18.93 -31.83
N VAL A 289 25.86 19.84 -31.59
CA VAL A 289 26.37 20.80 -32.59
C VAL A 289 27.26 20.07 -33.59
N VAL A 290 26.99 20.21 -34.88
CA VAL A 290 27.77 19.55 -35.94
C VAL A 290 28.82 20.48 -36.56
N ALA A 291 29.95 19.89 -36.94
CA ALA A 291 31.09 20.58 -37.51
C ALA A 291 30.74 21.33 -38.81
N GLY A 292 31.10 22.61 -38.88
CA GLY A 292 30.77 23.49 -40.00
C GLY A 292 29.28 23.84 -40.11
N GLY A 293 28.48 23.48 -39.10
CA GLY A 293 27.06 23.84 -39.01
C GLY A 293 26.85 25.28 -38.55
N PRO A 294 25.62 25.82 -38.66
CA PRO A 294 25.28 27.21 -38.31
C PRO A 294 25.52 27.60 -36.84
N LEU A 295 25.73 26.62 -35.95
CA LEU A 295 26.02 26.84 -34.54
C LEU A 295 27.52 26.68 -34.20
N ASP A 296 28.32 26.09 -35.09
CA ASP A 296 29.73 25.84 -34.84
C ASP A 296 30.55 27.13 -34.91
N GLY A 297 31.35 27.40 -33.88
CA GLY A 297 32.18 28.59 -33.78
C GLY A 297 31.44 29.89 -33.43
N HIS A 298 30.16 29.82 -33.09
CA HIS A 298 29.34 30.99 -32.72
C HIS A 298 28.90 30.91 -31.25
N THR A 299 28.53 32.04 -30.66
CA THR A 299 27.89 32.08 -29.34
C THR A 299 26.37 31.89 -29.45
N ILE A 300 25.72 31.50 -28.35
CA ILE A 300 24.25 31.40 -28.28
C ILE A 300 23.57 32.73 -28.68
N GLY A 301 24.17 33.86 -28.30
CA GLY A 301 23.68 35.20 -28.61
C GLY A 301 23.79 35.53 -30.09
N GLU A 302 24.94 35.23 -30.72
CA GLU A 302 25.14 35.46 -32.17
C GLU A 302 24.27 34.55 -33.04
N ALA A 303 23.98 33.34 -32.58
CA ALA A 303 23.11 32.41 -33.28
C ALA A 303 21.60 32.75 -33.17
N GLU A 304 21.25 33.73 -32.31
CA GLU A 304 19.88 34.21 -32.08
C GLU A 304 18.84 33.08 -31.93
N VAL A 305 19.21 31.98 -31.27
CA VAL A 305 18.49 30.69 -31.34
C VAL A 305 17.00 30.82 -31.00
N ARG A 306 16.69 31.70 -30.04
CA ARG A 306 15.32 31.97 -29.60
C ARG A 306 14.48 32.70 -30.64
N GLU A 307 15.05 33.66 -31.34
CA GLU A 307 14.34 34.50 -32.31
C GLU A 307 14.27 33.82 -33.68
N ALA A 308 15.37 33.18 -34.10
CA ALA A 308 15.46 32.50 -35.38
C ALA A 308 14.66 31.19 -35.42
N TYR A 309 14.59 30.44 -34.30
CA TYR A 309 14.04 29.08 -34.29
C TYR A 309 12.88 28.83 -33.32
N ASP A 310 12.47 29.82 -32.49
CA ASP A 310 11.50 29.63 -31.38
C ASP A 310 11.93 28.51 -30.40
N VAL A 311 13.24 28.40 -30.17
CA VAL A 311 13.87 27.41 -29.30
C VAL A 311 14.72 28.10 -28.23
N ALA A 312 14.59 27.67 -26.97
CA ALA A 312 15.43 28.14 -25.89
C ALA A 312 16.45 27.07 -25.49
N VAL A 313 17.71 27.47 -25.30
CA VAL A 313 18.77 26.62 -24.77
C VAL A 313 18.72 26.64 -23.25
N LEU A 314 18.55 25.48 -22.63
CA LEU A 314 18.47 25.33 -21.17
C LEU A 314 19.78 24.82 -20.56
N ALA A 315 20.56 24.07 -21.33
CA ALA A 315 21.90 23.68 -20.94
C ALA A 315 22.78 23.45 -22.18
N ALA A 316 24.06 23.71 -22.03
CA ALA A 316 25.09 23.41 -23.04
C ALA A 316 26.24 22.64 -22.38
N ARG A 317 26.85 21.71 -23.11
CA ARG A 317 27.99 20.93 -22.65
C ARG A 317 29.08 20.90 -23.72
N HIS A 318 30.24 21.44 -23.34
CA HIS A 318 31.51 21.22 -24.04
C HIS A 318 32.30 20.14 -23.29
N GLU A 319 32.94 20.51 -22.17
CA GLU A 319 33.57 19.56 -21.23
C GLU A 319 32.66 19.26 -20.03
N SER A 320 31.98 20.28 -19.51
CA SER A 320 31.04 20.21 -18.39
C SER A 320 29.72 20.90 -18.74
N TRP A 321 28.65 20.57 -18.00
CA TRP A 321 27.33 21.15 -18.22
C TRP A 321 27.24 22.57 -17.64
N THR A 322 26.92 23.54 -18.48
CA THR A 322 26.44 24.86 -18.07
C THR A 322 24.92 24.86 -18.11
N ILE A 323 24.28 25.09 -16.96
CA ILE A 323 22.81 25.20 -16.85
C ILE A 323 22.40 26.67 -16.97
N ALA A 324 21.37 26.95 -17.76
CA ALA A 324 20.92 28.30 -18.11
C ALA A 324 22.08 29.18 -18.64
N PRO A 325 22.78 28.75 -19.72
CA PRO A 325 23.86 29.54 -20.29
C PRO A 325 23.34 30.89 -20.79
N ASP A 326 24.15 31.93 -20.64
CA ASP A 326 23.85 33.25 -21.20
C ASP A 326 24.27 33.33 -22.68
N GLY A 327 23.99 34.47 -23.31
CA GLY A 327 24.29 34.68 -24.73
C GLY A 327 25.78 34.64 -25.08
N SER A 328 26.69 34.71 -24.11
CA SER A 328 28.14 34.67 -24.35
C SER A 328 28.71 33.26 -24.45
N GLN A 329 27.91 32.24 -24.11
CA GLN A 329 28.33 30.83 -24.21
C GLN A 329 28.68 30.47 -25.67
N SER A 330 29.95 30.16 -25.91
CA SER A 330 30.45 29.65 -27.20
C SER A 330 29.98 28.21 -27.43
N LEU A 331 29.65 27.92 -28.69
CA LEU A 331 29.25 26.60 -29.18
C LEU A 331 30.29 26.10 -30.18
N SER A 332 30.69 24.85 -30.05
CA SER A 332 31.63 24.18 -30.95
C SER A 332 31.10 22.81 -31.37
N ALA A 333 31.59 22.31 -32.51
CA ALA A 333 31.30 20.95 -32.95
C ALA A 333 31.52 19.91 -31.83
N GLY A 334 30.52 19.07 -31.61
CA GLY A 334 30.51 18.06 -30.55
C GLY A 334 29.82 18.50 -29.25
N ASP A 335 29.43 19.77 -29.12
CA ASP A 335 28.72 20.24 -27.94
C ASP A 335 27.30 19.68 -27.87
N ASP A 336 26.87 19.27 -26.68
CA ASP A 336 25.51 18.81 -26.42
C ASP A 336 24.66 19.95 -25.84
N LEU A 337 23.52 20.22 -26.47
CA LEU A 337 22.54 21.21 -26.03
C LEU A 337 21.26 20.54 -25.56
N PHE A 338 20.76 20.91 -24.38
CA PHE A 338 19.38 20.68 -23.99
C PHE A 338 18.53 21.88 -24.36
N VAL A 339 17.59 21.68 -25.27
CA VAL A 339 16.75 22.74 -25.80
C VAL A 339 15.27 22.48 -25.53
N VAL A 340 14.49 23.57 -25.44
CA VAL A 340 13.03 23.53 -25.27
C VAL A 340 12.33 24.37 -26.33
N GLY A 341 11.28 23.83 -26.93
CA GLY A 341 10.52 24.46 -28.01
C GLY A 341 9.23 23.71 -28.31
N SER A 342 8.40 24.20 -29.24
CA SER A 342 7.29 23.40 -29.76
C SER A 342 7.84 22.21 -30.55
N ARG A 343 7.01 21.21 -30.85
CA ARG A 343 7.45 20.04 -31.65
C ARG A 343 8.06 20.49 -32.98
N ASP A 344 7.37 21.34 -33.74
CA ASP A 344 7.81 21.78 -35.05
C ASP A 344 9.05 22.68 -35.00
N ALA A 345 9.15 23.53 -33.96
CA ALA A 345 10.31 24.39 -33.74
C ALA A 345 11.56 23.56 -33.42
N LEU A 346 11.40 22.56 -32.56
CA LEU A 346 12.47 21.63 -32.28
C LEU A 346 12.87 20.91 -33.56
N ASP A 347 11.93 20.28 -34.28
CA ASP A 347 12.17 19.50 -35.50
C ASP A 347 13.03 20.28 -36.50
N ARG A 348 12.69 21.54 -36.81
CA ARG A 348 13.52 22.44 -37.61
C ARG A 348 14.90 22.71 -37.00
N PHE A 349 14.96 22.95 -35.69
CA PHE A 349 16.23 23.25 -35.01
C PHE A 349 17.20 22.06 -34.98
N ALA A 350 16.72 20.81 -34.93
CA ALA A 350 17.65 19.68 -35.03
C ALA A 350 18.24 19.52 -36.42
N GLU A 351 17.52 19.88 -37.49
CA GLU A 351 18.08 19.86 -38.85
C GLU A 351 19.20 20.90 -39.03
N VAL A 352 19.20 21.96 -38.22
CA VAL A 352 20.21 23.02 -38.23
C VAL A 352 21.36 22.72 -37.28
N ALA A 353 21.08 22.07 -36.15
CA ALA A 353 22.11 21.70 -35.18
C ALA A 353 22.90 20.45 -35.60
N ALA A 354 22.25 19.51 -36.30
CA ALA A 354 22.78 18.19 -36.68
C ALA A 354 23.42 18.14 -38.08
#